data_AF-A0A9D2TN53-F1
#
_entry.id   AF-A0A9D2TN53-F1
#
_cell.length_a   1.000
_cell.length_b   1.000
_cell.length_c   1.000
_cell.angle_alpha   90.00
_cell.angle_beta   90.00
_cell.angle_gamma   90.00
#
_symmetry.space_group_name_H-M   'P 1'
#
loop_
_entity.id
_entity.type
_entity.pdbx_description
1 polymer ?
#
loop_
_entity_poly.entity_id
_entity_poly.type
_entity_poly.pdbx_seq_one_letter_code
_entity_poly.pdbx_strand_id
1 'polypeptide(L)'
;MFVYQETAYVNAKDTDWVAEQKFIKGDMAGKIKNSGATKEFQDWDATILPVGTEIFETDNSEILLASCGEELVPYLKYVEG
;
A
#
# COMPACT_ATOMS: atom_id res chain seq x y z
N MET A 1 -5.39 4.34 2.52
CA MET A 1 -4.12 4.99 2.16
C MET A 1 -3.08 4.75 3.24
N PHE A 2 -1.82 4.61 2.86
CA PHE A 2 -0.65 4.73 3.75
C PHE A 2 0.45 5.56 3.09
N VAL A 3 1.46 5.98 3.85
CA VAL A 3 2.63 6.72 3.32
C VAL A 3 3.88 5.88 3.38
N TYR A 4 4.69 5.93 2.33
CA TYR A 4 6.01 5.30 2.25
C TYR A 4 6.93 6.15 1.36
N GLN A 5 8.14 6.46 1.83
CA GLN A 5 9.10 7.34 1.15
C GLN A 5 8.46 8.66 0.71
N GLU A 6 7.78 9.32 1.66
CA GLU A 6 7.07 10.59 1.42
C GLU A 6 5.97 10.51 0.33
N THR A 7 5.65 9.31 -0.14
CA THR A 7 4.63 9.08 -1.18
C THR A 7 3.41 8.41 -0.59
N ALA A 8 2.22 8.93 -0.93
CA ALA A 8 0.97 8.30 -0.56
C ALA A 8 0.67 7.10 -1.48
N TYR A 9 0.19 6.01 -0.90
CA TYR A 9 -0.28 4.84 -1.59
C TYR A 9 -1.76 4.61 -1.26
N VAL A 10 -2.60 4.51 -2.28
CA VAL A 10 -4.06 4.41 -2.15
C VAL A 10 -4.55 3.03 -2.55
N ASN A 11 -5.60 2.52 -1.88
CA ASN A 11 -6.16 1.21 -2.23
C ASN A 11 -6.65 1.25 -3.68
N ALA A 12 -6.19 0.29 -4.48
CA ALA A 12 -6.46 0.24 -5.91
C ALA A 12 -7.16 -1.07 -6.34
N LYS A 13 -7.78 -1.79 -5.39
CA LYS A 13 -8.52 -3.04 -5.67
C LYS A 13 -9.62 -2.83 -6.72
N ASP A 14 -10.23 -1.65 -6.73
CA ASP A 14 -11.34 -1.29 -7.63
C ASP A 14 -10.88 -0.46 -8.84
N THR A 15 -9.57 -0.29 -9.05
CA THR A 15 -9.05 0.39 -10.24
C THR A 15 -9.00 -0.60 -11.40
N ASP A 16 -9.75 -0.34 -12.48
CA ASP A 16 -9.96 -1.27 -13.61
C ASP A 16 -8.67 -1.97 -14.08
N TRP A 17 -7.65 -1.18 -14.44
CA TRP A 17 -6.38 -1.73 -14.96
C TRP A 17 -5.56 -2.50 -13.93
N VAL A 18 -5.75 -2.22 -12.63
CA VAL A 18 -5.08 -2.91 -11.52
C VAL A 18 -5.78 -4.23 -11.25
N ALA A 19 -7.12 -4.24 -11.26
CA ALA A 19 -7.95 -5.42 -11.02
C ALA A 19 -7.77 -6.49 -12.10
N GLU A 20 -7.47 -6.10 -13.33
CA GLU A 20 -7.24 -7.01 -14.46
C GLU A 20 -5.83 -7.63 -14.47
N GLN A 21 -4.91 -7.12 -13.65
CA GLN A 21 -3.52 -7.56 -13.61
C GLN A 21 -3.20 -8.46 -12.42
N LYS A 22 -2.19 -9.31 -12.61
CA LYS A 22 -1.60 -10.11 -11.53
C LYS A 22 -0.21 -9.56 -11.23
N PHE A 23 -0.02 -9.10 -10.01
CA PHE A 23 1.28 -8.62 -9.53
C PHE A 23 2.05 -9.74 -8.84
N ILE A 24 3.34 -9.86 -9.13
CA ILE A 24 4.22 -10.83 -8.50
C ILE A 24 4.69 -10.23 -7.18
N LYS A 25 4.37 -10.90 -6.07
CA LYS A 25 4.86 -10.52 -4.74
C LYS A 25 6.39 -10.59 -4.68
N GLY A 26 7.02 -9.47 -4.40
CA GLY A 26 8.46 -9.34 -4.18
C GLY A 26 8.83 -9.30 -2.69
N ASP A 27 9.89 -8.56 -2.41
CA ASP A 27 10.44 -8.40 -1.06
C ASP A 27 9.50 -7.62 -0.13
N MET A 28 9.66 -7.79 1.18
CA MET A 28 8.95 -6.99 2.17
C MET A 28 9.51 -5.56 2.17
N ALA A 29 8.68 -4.58 1.80
CA ALA A 29 9.01 -3.16 1.89
C ALA A 29 8.98 -2.67 3.34
N GLY A 30 8.01 -3.15 4.14
CA GLY A 30 7.89 -2.75 5.54
C GLY A 30 6.60 -3.19 6.21
N LYS A 31 6.27 -2.55 7.33
CA LYS A 31 5.05 -2.81 8.11
C LYS A 31 4.42 -1.49 8.54
N ILE A 32 3.09 -1.43 8.52
CA ILE A 32 2.33 -0.31 9.08
C ILE A 32 2.68 -0.15 10.56
N LYS A 33 3.09 1.07 10.96
CA LYS A 33 3.51 1.39 12.33
C LYS A 33 2.42 2.09 13.11
N ASN A 34 1.55 2.82 12.43
CA ASN A 34 0.46 3.59 13.02
C ASN A 34 -0.79 3.52 12.13
N SER A 35 -1.96 3.57 12.74
CA SER A 35 -3.25 3.46 12.05
C SER A 35 -4.20 4.54 12.55
N GLY A 36 -5.13 4.98 11.69
CA GLY A 36 -6.03 6.10 11.99
C GLY A 36 -5.39 7.47 11.86
N ALA A 37 -4.23 7.59 11.19
CA ALA A 37 -3.62 8.87 10.91
C ALA A 37 -4.52 9.72 10.00
N THR A 38 -4.73 10.98 10.37
CA THR A 38 -5.59 11.94 9.64
C THR A 38 -4.86 13.21 9.22
N LYS A 39 -3.66 13.44 9.75
CA LYS A 39 -2.78 14.58 9.48
C LYS A 39 -1.34 14.22 9.85
N GLU A 40 -0.38 15.03 9.40
CA GLU A 40 1.03 14.91 9.79
C GLU A 40 1.60 13.50 9.53
N PHE A 41 1.27 12.93 8.37
CA PHE A 41 1.65 11.58 7.99
C PHE A 41 3.17 11.39 7.97
N GLN A 42 3.61 10.27 8.53
CA GLN A 42 4.99 9.76 8.45
C GLN A 42 5.03 8.44 7.68
N ASP A 43 6.23 7.98 7.33
CA ASP A 43 6.41 6.67 6.72
C ASP A 43 5.81 5.57 7.60
N TRP A 44 4.99 4.74 6.95
CA TRP A 44 4.19 3.65 7.52
C TRP A 44 3.01 4.07 8.40
N ASP A 45 2.61 5.34 8.34
CA ASP A 45 1.29 5.76 8.81
C ASP A 45 0.23 5.33 7.82
N ALA A 46 -0.84 4.72 8.34
CA ALA A 46 -2.02 4.37 7.58
C ALA A 46 -3.27 5.06 8.12
N THR A 47 -4.22 5.27 7.21
CA THR A 47 -5.57 5.75 7.54
C THR A 47 -6.45 4.63 8.10
N ILE A 48 -6.36 3.42 7.53
CA ILE A 48 -7.25 2.29 7.83
C ILE A 48 -6.50 0.98 8.08
N LEU A 49 -5.36 0.75 7.41
CA LEU A 49 -4.63 -0.51 7.57
C LEU A 49 -4.21 -0.72 9.04
N PRO A 50 -4.43 -1.91 9.62
CA PRO A 50 -4.01 -2.20 10.98
C PRO A 50 -2.50 -2.06 11.18
N VAL A 51 -2.09 -1.71 12.40
CA VAL A 51 -0.68 -1.77 12.80
C VAL A 51 -0.18 -3.21 12.66
N GLY A 52 1.03 -3.35 12.09
CA GLY A 52 1.65 -4.64 11.81
C GLY A 52 1.31 -5.24 10.45
N THR A 53 0.38 -4.65 9.68
CA THR A 53 0.13 -5.04 8.29
C THR A 53 1.42 -4.98 7.48
N GLU A 54 1.78 -6.09 6.87
CA GLU A 54 2.99 -6.24 6.05
C GLU A 54 2.74 -5.69 4.64
N ILE A 55 3.68 -4.91 4.14
CA ILE A 55 3.65 -4.31 2.81
C ILE A 55 4.80 -4.91 1.98
N PHE A 56 4.50 -5.31 0.76
CA PHE A 56 5.42 -5.98 -0.15
C PHE A 56 5.55 -5.19 -1.46
N GLU A 57 6.75 -5.22 -2.02
CA GLU A 57 7.02 -4.73 -3.36
C GLU A 57 6.43 -5.67 -4.43
N THR A 58 6.35 -5.18 -5.66
CA THR A 58 5.93 -5.98 -6.81
C THR A 58 6.84 -5.75 -8.01
N ASP A 59 6.62 -6.51 -9.08
CA ASP A 59 7.22 -6.31 -10.39
C ASP A 59 6.78 -5.00 -11.08
N ASN A 60 5.77 -4.31 -10.54
CA ASN A 60 5.38 -2.96 -10.94
C ASN A 60 5.72 -1.95 -9.82
N SER A 61 6.61 -1.00 -10.09
CA SER A 61 7.07 -0.01 -9.10
C SER A 61 6.01 1.00 -8.65
N GLU A 62 4.87 1.07 -9.34
CA GLU A 62 3.71 1.87 -8.95
C GLU A 62 2.80 1.13 -7.97
N ILE A 63 2.96 -0.18 -7.79
CA ILE A 63 2.08 -1.02 -6.97
C ILE A 63 2.84 -1.64 -5.79
N LEU A 64 2.26 -1.48 -4.60
CA LEU A 64 2.60 -2.24 -3.41
C LEU A 64 1.45 -3.15 -3.00
N LEU A 65 1.76 -4.29 -2.38
CA LEU A 65 0.75 -5.24 -1.88
C LEU A 65 0.70 -5.20 -0.36
N ALA A 66 -0.49 -4.97 0.21
CA ALA A 66 -0.74 -5.08 1.64
C ALA A 66 -1.29 -6.47 2.00
N SER A 67 -0.71 -7.12 3.00
CA SER A 67 -1.21 -8.40 3.53
C SER A 67 -2.39 -8.19 4.47
N CYS A 68 -3.59 -8.48 3.97
CA CYS A 68 -4.86 -8.33 4.68
C CYS A 68 -5.46 -9.72 4.93
N GLY A 69 -4.93 -10.42 5.94
CA GLY A 69 -5.33 -11.80 6.23
C GLY A 69 -4.74 -12.76 5.19
N GLU A 70 -5.60 -13.46 4.45
CA GLU A 70 -5.20 -14.38 3.38
C GLU A 70 -5.10 -13.68 2.00
N GLU A 71 -5.56 -12.44 1.89
CA GLU A 71 -5.54 -11.67 0.64
C GLU A 71 -4.37 -10.67 0.59
N LEU A 72 -3.82 -10.49 -0.61
CA LEU A 72 -2.94 -9.37 -0.93
C LEU A 72 -3.74 -8.29 -1.65
N VAL A 73 -3.82 -7.11 -1.07
CA VAL A 73 -4.58 -5.98 -1.61
C VAL A 73 -3.63 -5.00 -2.28
N PRO A 74 -3.85 -4.63 -3.56
CA PRO A 74 -2.99 -3.69 -4.26
C PRO A 74 -3.21 -2.25 -3.82
N TYR A 75 -2.11 -1.52 -3.68
CA TYR A 75 -2.08 -0.10 -3.37
C TYR A 75 -1.24 0.62 -4.42
N LEU A 76 -1.86 1.59 -5.09
CA LEU A 76 -1.26 2.38 -6.16
C LEU A 76 -0.56 3.61 -5.59
N LYS A 77 0.64 3.86 -6.08
CA LYS A 77 1.40 5.09 -5.86
C LYS A 77 0.59 6.29 -6.35
N TYR A 78 0.25 7.19 -5.44
CA TYR A 78 -0.42 8.43 -5.77
C TYR A 78 0.63 9.49 -6.11
N VAL A 79 0.64 9.92 -7.36
CA VAL A 79 1.48 11.02 -7.84
C VAL A 79 0.54 12.17 -8.17
N GLU A 80 0.66 13.29 -7.46
CA GLU A 80 -0.03 14.52 -7.84
C GLU A 80 0.56 15.03 -9.17
N GLY A 81 -0.31 15.29 -10.14
CA GLY A 81 0.02 15.92 -11.42
C GLY A 81 -0.14 17.43 -11.39
#